data_AF-A0A8X7YGA8-F1
#
_entry.id   AF-A0A8X7YGA8-F1
#
_cell.length_a   1.000
_cell.length_b   1.000
_cell.length_c   1.000
_cell.angle_alpha   90.00
_cell.angle_beta   90.00
_cell.angle_gamma   90.00
#
_symmetry.space_group_name_H-M   'P 1'
#
loop_
_entity.id
_entity.type
_entity.pdbx_description
1 polymer ?
#
loop_
_entity_poly.entity_id
_entity_poly.type
_entity_poly.pdbx_seq_one_letter_code
_entity_poly.pdbx_strand_id
1 'polypeptide(L)'
;MASKAVKTVAKAVSEYQYPWKEKLAQHKNELSKGVWGYWKLGAWTPLHISARRRARLRKEVLLAGEDWPYDPERKEMRTKMKGHKCDRIAAERRANTAKLMEQMPEMLLAYKKRRKEKGTIEMFQVRLDKLPVKPKRTYQCVTDSGNKTTGSMRLKNEGARAMLDENIGSNNELNNEKTLSIIKGD
;
A
#
# COMPACT_ATOMS: atom_id res chain seq x y z
N MET A 1 1.54 77.54 20.35
CA MET A 1 0.77 76.26 20.44
C MET A 1 0.15 75.83 19.11
N ALA A 2 -0.31 76.74 18.24
CA ALA A 2 -0.91 76.40 16.93
C ALA A 2 0.02 75.63 15.96
N SER A 3 1.31 75.93 15.94
CA SER A 3 2.28 75.28 15.04
C SER A 3 2.53 73.80 15.33
N LYS A 4 2.31 73.34 16.58
CA LYS A 4 2.39 71.91 16.95
C LYS A 4 1.14 71.16 16.47
N ALA A 5 -0.04 71.77 16.60
CA ALA A 5 -1.31 71.20 16.14
C ALA A 5 -1.35 71.03 14.60
N VAL A 6 -0.84 72.01 13.86
CA VAL A 6 -0.74 71.93 12.39
C VAL A 6 0.22 70.82 11.95
N LYS A 7 1.35 70.65 12.66
CA LYS A 7 2.29 69.55 12.39
C LYS A 7 1.71 68.17 12.71
N THR A 8 0.92 68.03 13.77
CA THR A 8 0.25 66.76 14.10
C THR A 8 -0.86 66.42 13.12
N VAL A 9 -1.61 67.41 12.62
CA VAL A 9 -2.64 67.19 11.60
C VAL A 9 -2.00 66.86 10.25
N ALA A 10 -0.96 67.59 9.84
CA ALA A 10 -0.23 67.28 8.61
C ALA A 10 0.43 65.88 8.67
N LYS A 11 0.99 65.51 9.83
CA LYS A 11 1.55 64.18 10.07
C LYS A 11 0.46 63.11 10.03
N ALA A 12 -0.66 63.32 10.72
CA ALA A 12 -1.80 62.40 10.68
C ALA A 12 -2.38 62.22 9.28
N VAL A 13 -2.50 63.29 8.47
CA VAL A 13 -2.97 63.23 7.07
C VAL A 13 -1.96 62.52 6.17
N SER A 14 -0.66 62.76 6.36
CA SER A 14 0.40 62.09 5.60
C SER A 14 0.60 60.61 5.98
N GLU A 15 0.43 60.26 7.25
CA GLU A 15 0.44 58.89 7.77
C GLU A 15 -0.84 58.15 7.37
N TYR A 16 -1.98 58.85 7.27
CA TYR A 16 -3.21 58.32 6.69
C TYR A 16 -3.08 57.98 5.20
N GLN A 17 -2.20 58.69 4.49
CA GLN A 17 -2.03 58.49 3.06
C GLN A 17 -1.37 57.13 2.75
N TYR A 18 -0.50 56.60 3.63
CA TYR A 18 0.19 55.32 3.41
C TYR A 18 0.43 54.50 4.69
N PRO A 19 -0.63 54.08 5.41
CA PRO A 19 -0.52 53.32 6.67
C PRO A 19 0.14 51.94 6.48
N TRP A 20 0.31 51.48 5.25
CA TRP A 20 0.97 50.21 4.95
C TRP A 20 2.49 50.29 5.04
N LYS A 21 3.13 51.47 4.86
CA LYS A 21 4.59 51.63 4.92
C LYS A 21 5.14 51.32 6.31
N GLU A 22 4.48 51.81 7.34
CA GLU A 22 4.84 51.54 8.73
C GLU A 22 4.63 50.07 9.10
N LYS A 23 3.48 49.49 8.73
CA LYS A 23 3.19 48.07 8.97
C LYS A 23 4.18 47.17 8.22
N LEU A 24 4.60 47.56 7.02
CA LEU A 24 5.59 46.83 6.22
C LEU A 24 6.97 46.92 6.89
N ALA A 25 7.37 48.10 7.38
CA ALA A 25 8.60 48.27 8.13
C ALA A 25 8.63 47.41 9.42
N GLN A 26 7.53 47.38 10.17
CA GLN A 26 7.38 46.56 11.38
C GLN A 26 7.52 45.06 11.09
N HIS A 27 6.95 44.59 9.98
CA HIS A 27 6.91 43.17 9.66
C HIS A 27 7.97 42.71 8.65
N LYS A 28 8.86 43.59 8.19
CA LYS A 28 9.88 43.29 7.17
C LYS A 28 10.72 42.05 7.49
N ASN A 29 11.18 41.95 8.74
CA ASN A 29 12.01 40.84 9.22
C ASN A 29 11.24 39.51 9.33
N GLU A 30 9.93 39.57 9.55
CA GLU A 30 9.08 38.37 9.57
C GLU A 30 8.72 37.93 8.16
N LEU A 31 8.42 38.88 7.27
CA LEU A 31 8.07 38.62 5.88
C LEU A 31 9.22 37.95 5.12
N SER A 32 10.47 38.29 5.44
CA SER A 32 11.66 37.67 4.86
C SER A 32 11.88 36.22 5.27
N LYS A 33 11.24 35.73 6.35
CA LYS A 33 11.36 34.32 6.78
C LYS A 33 10.54 33.36 5.91
N GLY A 34 9.73 33.88 4.98
CA GLY A 34 8.89 33.11 4.06
C GLY A 34 7.39 33.25 4.33
N VAL A 35 6.57 32.41 3.69
CA VAL A 35 5.09 32.48 3.78
C VAL A 35 4.51 31.60 4.89
N TRP A 36 5.07 30.40 5.08
CA TRP A 36 4.44 29.37 5.92
C TRP A 36 5.03 29.24 7.31
N GLY A 37 6.11 29.98 7.60
CA GLY A 37 6.92 29.79 8.80
C GLY A 37 8.36 29.46 8.41
N TYR A 38 9.14 29.11 9.41
CA TYR A 38 10.53 28.73 9.25
C TYR A 38 10.87 27.54 10.14
N TRP A 39 11.79 26.71 9.67
CA TRP A 39 12.30 25.58 10.42
C TRP A 39 13.34 26.08 11.44
N LYS A 40 13.12 25.85 12.72
CA LYS A 40 14.05 26.22 13.80
C LYS A 40 14.00 25.17 14.90
N LEU A 41 15.18 24.72 15.35
CA LEU A 41 15.34 23.79 16.48
C LEU A 41 14.50 22.51 16.35
N GLY A 42 14.42 21.94 15.14
CA GLY A 42 13.70 20.69 14.89
C GLY A 42 12.17 20.82 14.85
N ALA A 43 11.63 22.04 14.91
CA ALA A 43 10.21 22.30 14.79
C ALA A 43 9.90 23.34 13.71
N TRP A 44 8.70 23.25 13.14
CA TRP A 44 8.17 24.31 12.31
C TRP A 44 7.62 25.43 13.19
N THR A 45 8.23 26.61 13.11
CA THR A 45 7.78 27.78 13.85
C THR A 45 6.89 28.67 12.97
N PRO A 46 5.67 29.03 13.43
CA PRO A 46 4.81 29.92 12.67
C PRO A 46 5.35 31.35 12.68
N LEU A 47 4.94 32.14 11.68
CA LEU A 47 5.23 33.57 11.64
C LEU A 47 4.44 34.31 12.71
N HIS A 48 4.99 35.41 13.22
CA HIS A 48 4.27 36.31 14.13
C HIS A 48 3.12 37.07 13.45
N ILE A 49 3.13 37.17 12.12
CA ILE A 49 2.06 37.76 11.33
C ILE A 49 1.11 36.67 10.81
N SER A 50 -0.19 36.86 11.01
CA SER A 50 -1.19 35.96 10.43
C SER A 50 -1.31 36.13 8.92
N ALA A 51 -1.61 35.05 8.21
CA ALA A 51 -1.78 35.06 6.75
C ALA A 51 -2.81 36.11 6.28
N ARG A 52 -3.89 36.31 7.06
CA ARG A 52 -4.90 37.34 6.79
C ARG A 52 -4.32 38.76 6.85
N ARG A 53 -3.52 39.07 7.88
CA ARG A 53 -2.88 40.39 8.01
C ARG A 53 -1.87 40.60 6.89
N ARG A 54 -1.08 39.57 6.55
CA ARG A 54 -0.15 39.59 5.41
C ARG A 54 -0.88 39.89 4.10
N ALA A 55 -1.99 39.20 3.80
CA ALA A 55 -2.75 39.42 2.57
C ALA A 55 -3.36 40.83 2.50
N ARG A 56 -3.80 41.39 3.64
CA ARG A 56 -4.27 42.78 3.72
C ARG A 56 -3.14 43.77 3.38
N LEU A 57 -1.95 43.57 3.94
CA LEU A 57 -0.76 44.38 3.62
C LEU A 57 -0.38 44.26 2.15
N ARG A 58 -0.32 43.04 1.61
CA ARG A 58 -0.05 42.79 0.19
C ARG A 58 -1.06 43.52 -0.70
N LYS A 59 -2.35 43.50 -0.35
CA LYS A 59 -3.39 44.24 -1.07
C LYS A 59 -3.15 45.76 -1.03
N GLU A 60 -2.84 46.32 0.16
CA GLU A 60 -2.56 47.75 0.32
C GLU A 60 -1.34 48.20 -0.52
N VAL A 61 -0.26 47.41 -0.53
CA VAL A 61 0.96 47.67 -1.32
C VAL A 61 0.71 47.61 -2.82
N LEU A 62 0.07 46.53 -3.29
CA LEU A 62 -0.22 46.36 -4.72
C LEU A 62 -1.20 47.41 -5.24
N LEU A 63 -2.17 47.84 -4.43
CA LEU A 63 -3.08 48.94 -4.79
C LEU A 63 -2.36 50.29 -4.91
N ALA A 64 -1.27 50.49 -4.16
CA ALA A 64 -0.42 51.66 -4.29
C ALA A 64 0.53 51.59 -5.52
N GLY A 65 0.52 50.47 -6.26
CA GLY A 65 1.36 50.25 -7.43
C GLY A 65 2.81 49.85 -7.10
N GLU A 66 3.11 49.53 -5.85
CA GLU A 66 4.43 49.01 -5.46
C GLU A 66 4.52 47.48 -5.59
N ASP A 67 5.74 46.97 -5.74
CA ASP A 67 6.00 45.53 -5.93
C ASP A 67 6.05 44.77 -4.60
N TRP A 68 5.72 43.47 -4.63
CA TRP A 68 5.67 42.59 -3.46
C TRP A 68 6.66 41.42 -3.59
N PRO A 69 7.91 41.55 -3.08
CA PRO A 69 8.97 40.55 -3.30
C PRO A 69 8.98 39.39 -2.29
N TYR A 70 8.11 39.37 -1.28
CA TYR A 70 8.21 38.45 -0.14
C TYR A 70 7.58 37.06 -0.36
N ASP A 71 6.77 36.90 -1.41
CA ASP A 71 6.03 35.67 -1.66
C ASP A 71 6.70 34.89 -2.80
N PRO A 72 6.93 33.58 -2.66
CA PRO A 72 7.46 32.78 -3.75
C PRO A 72 6.45 32.70 -4.90
N GLU A 73 6.97 32.48 -6.10
CA GLU A 73 6.16 32.30 -7.29
C GLU A 73 5.20 31.11 -7.15
N ARG A 74 4.02 31.23 -7.76
CA ARG A 74 3.03 30.15 -7.74
C ARG A 74 3.54 28.99 -8.59
N LYS A 75 3.56 27.80 -7.99
CA LYS A 75 3.83 26.56 -8.71
C LYS A 75 2.71 26.26 -9.71
N GLU A 76 3.10 25.70 -10.85
CA GLU A 76 2.17 25.19 -11.86
C GLU A 76 1.23 24.11 -11.30
N MET A 77 -0.01 24.11 -11.78
CA MET A 77 -1.03 23.15 -11.37
C MET A 77 -0.82 21.79 -12.04
N ARG A 78 -1.14 20.69 -11.34
CA ARG A 78 -1.09 19.34 -11.90
C ARG A 78 -2.29 19.10 -12.82
N THR A 79 -2.03 18.79 -14.09
CA THR A 79 -3.06 18.53 -15.11
C THR A 79 -3.37 17.04 -15.35
N LYS A 80 -2.64 16.12 -14.69
CA LYS A 80 -2.78 14.66 -14.94
C LYS A 80 -4.06 14.08 -14.34
N MET A 81 -4.92 13.50 -15.18
CA MET A 81 -6.10 12.72 -14.77
C MET A 81 -5.72 11.30 -14.30
N LYS A 82 -6.41 10.79 -13.28
CA LYS A 82 -6.14 9.47 -12.67
C LYS A 82 -6.72 8.28 -13.46
N GLY A 83 -7.84 8.51 -14.15
CA GLY A 83 -8.69 7.46 -14.74
C GLY A 83 -9.40 6.59 -13.70
N HIS A 84 -10.53 5.97 -14.08
CA HIS A 84 -11.23 5.01 -13.22
C HIS A 84 -10.43 3.70 -13.13
N LYS A 85 -10.51 3.03 -11.97
CA LYS A 85 -9.83 1.75 -11.72
C LYS A 85 -10.28 0.68 -12.72
N CYS A 86 -11.59 0.63 -13.00
CA CYS A 86 -12.18 -0.34 -13.92
C CYS A 86 -11.56 -0.23 -15.32
N ASP A 87 -11.45 0.99 -15.85
CA ASP A 87 -10.92 1.23 -17.20
C ASP A 87 -9.44 0.89 -17.30
N ARG A 88 -8.67 1.20 -16.26
CA ARG A 88 -7.24 0.87 -16.19
C ARG A 88 -6.99 -0.64 -16.28
N ILE A 89 -7.84 -1.42 -15.64
CA ILE A 89 -7.69 -2.89 -15.54
C ILE A 89 -8.45 -3.60 -16.68
N ALA A 90 -9.30 -2.90 -17.44
CA ALA A 90 -10.14 -3.51 -18.46
C ALA A 90 -9.34 -4.19 -19.57
N ALA A 91 -8.23 -3.58 -20.02
CA ALA A 91 -7.36 -4.18 -21.03
C ALA A 91 -6.72 -5.48 -20.53
N GLU A 92 -6.19 -5.47 -19.30
CA GLU A 92 -5.59 -6.64 -18.65
C GLU A 92 -6.61 -7.78 -18.49
N ARG A 93 -7.84 -7.47 -18.07
CA ARG A 93 -8.90 -8.48 -17.92
C ARG A 93 -9.25 -9.14 -19.25
N ARG A 94 -9.38 -8.37 -20.34
CA ARG A 94 -9.66 -8.92 -21.67
C ARG A 94 -8.54 -9.85 -22.15
N ALA A 95 -7.28 -9.46 -21.95
CA ALA A 95 -6.12 -10.28 -22.31
C ALA A 95 -6.07 -11.60 -21.50
N ASN A 96 -6.35 -11.54 -20.20
CA ASN A 96 -6.38 -12.73 -19.35
C ASN A 96 -7.53 -13.66 -19.73
N THR A 97 -8.71 -13.12 -20.07
CA THR A 97 -9.82 -13.92 -20.59
C THR A 97 -9.41 -14.65 -21.88
N ALA A 98 -8.76 -13.98 -22.83
CA ALA A 98 -8.30 -14.62 -24.07
C ALA A 98 -7.32 -15.79 -23.80
N LYS A 99 -6.31 -15.56 -22.95
CA LYS A 99 -5.36 -16.60 -22.53
C LYS A 99 -6.05 -17.80 -21.86
N LEU A 100 -7.03 -17.53 -21.00
CA LEU A 100 -7.78 -18.61 -20.35
C LEU A 100 -8.58 -19.41 -21.36
N MET A 101 -9.19 -18.76 -22.37
CA MET A 101 -9.95 -19.42 -23.43
C MET A 101 -9.07 -20.34 -24.29
N GLU A 102 -7.82 -19.94 -24.58
CA GLU A 102 -6.85 -20.79 -25.29
C GLU A 102 -6.53 -22.08 -24.50
N GLN A 103 -6.49 -21.99 -23.16
CA GLN A 103 -6.19 -23.11 -22.26
C GLN A 103 -7.42 -23.98 -21.91
N MET A 104 -8.64 -23.51 -22.20
CA MET A 104 -9.88 -24.24 -21.92
C MET A 104 -9.92 -25.70 -22.43
N PRO A 105 -9.55 -26.01 -23.69
CA PRO A 105 -9.65 -27.38 -24.19
C PRO A 105 -8.77 -28.36 -23.40
N GLU A 106 -7.56 -27.94 -23.04
CA GLU A 106 -6.64 -28.74 -22.23
C GLU A 106 -7.20 -28.96 -20.82
N MET A 107 -7.70 -27.90 -20.18
CA MET A 107 -8.34 -27.98 -18.86
C MET A 107 -9.56 -28.91 -18.85
N LEU A 108 -10.37 -28.92 -19.92
CA LEU A 108 -11.52 -29.81 -20.05
C LEU A 108 -11.09 -31.27 -20.17
N LEU A 109 -10.04 -31.57 -20.93
CA LEU A 109 -9.49 -32.92 -21.04
C LEU A 109 -8.94 -33.41 -19.70
N ALA A 110 -8.18 -32.55 -19.00
CA ALA A 110 -7.66 -32.84 -17.67
C ALA A 110 -8.79 -33.11 -16.66
N TYR A 111 -9.87 -32.32 -16.68
CA TYR A 111 -11.05 -32.54 -15.84
C TYR A 111 -11.74 -33.88 -16.15
N LYS A 112 -11.99 -34.17 -17.43
CA LYS A 112 -12.61 -35.43 -17.87
C LYS A 112 -11.78 -36.64 -17.45
N LYS A 113 -10.45 -36.58 -17.59
CA LYS A 113 -9.52 -37.63 -17.17
C LYS A 113 -9.62 -37.89 -15.65
N ARG A 114 -9.49 -36.84 -14.83
CA ARG A 114 -9.62 -36.94 -13.37
C ARG A 114 -10.96 -37.55 -12.93
N ARG A 115 -12.06 -37.14 -13.57
CA ARG A 115 -13.40 -37.65 -13.24
C ARG A 115 -13.57 -39.13 -13.60
N LYS A 116 -12.98 -39.58 -14.72
CA LYS A 116 -12.98 -41.00 -15.11
C LYS A 116 -12.18 -41.84 -14.14
N GLU A 117 -10.94 -41.42 -13.83
CA GLU A 117 -10.04 -42.12 -12.92
C GLU A 117 -10.66 -42.26 -11.51
N LYS A 118 -11.23 -41.18 -10.98
CA LYS A 118 -11.94 -41.21 -9.70
C LYS A 118 -13.08 -42.23 -9.70
N GLY A 119 -13.91 -42.24 -10.75
CA GLY A 119 -14.99 -43.22 -10.88
C GLY A 119 -14.48 -44.65 -10.95
N THR A 120 -13.38 -44.92 -11.65
CA THR A 120 -12.77 -46.26 -11.69
C THR A 120 -12.20 -46.69 -10.34
N ILE A 121 -11.57 -45.78 -9.60
CA ILE A 121 -11.02 -46.04 -8.27
C ILE A 121 -12.15 -46.33 -7.28
N GLU A 122 -13.21 -45.53 -7.27
CA GLU A 122 -14.39 -45.75 -6.42
C GLU A 122 -15.03 -47.11 -6.71
N MET A 123 -15.20 -47.46 -7.99
CA MET A 123 -15.74 -48.78 -8.39
C MET A 123 -14.83 -49.94 -7.98
N PHE A 124 -13.51 -49.77 -8.05
CA PHE A 124 -12.54 -50.76 -7.61
C PHE A 124 -12.53 -50.93 -6.09
N GLN A 125 -12.61 -49.82 -5.34
CA GLN A 125 -12.69 -49.83 -3.87
C GLN A 125 -13.95 -50.56 -3.40
N VAL A 126 -15.12 -50.23 -3.97
CA VAL A 126 -16.39 -50.93 -3.67
C VAL A 126 -16.30 -52.43 -3.97
N ARG A 127 -15.50 -52.85 -4.96
CA ARG A 127 -15.25 -54.26 -5.27
C ARG A 127 -14.31 -54.92 -4.25
N LEU A 128 -13.25 -54.24 -3.82
CA LEU A 128 -12.32 -54.74 -2.80
C LEU A 128 -13.01 -54.89 -1.44
N ASP A 129 -13.89 -53.97 -1.07
CA ASP A 129 -14.63 -54.00 0.20
C ASP A 129 -15.59 -55.20 0.29
N LYS A 130 -16.00 -55.76 -0.86
CA LYS A 130 -16.84 -56.97 -0.96
C LYS A 130 -16.05 -58.28 -0.94
N LEU A 131 -14.71 -58.24 -1.03
CA LEU A 131 -13.90 -59.45 -0.93
C LEU A 131 -13.78 -59.88 0.54
N PRO A 132 -13.90 -61.19 0.85
CA PRO A 132 -13.76 -61.66 2.21
C PRO A 132 -12.33 -61.39 2.69
N VAL A 133 -12.19 -60.54 3.71
CA VAL A 133 -10.91 -60.28 4.36
C VAL A 133 -10.49 -61.57 5.07
N LYS A 134 -9.47 -62.26 4.53
CA LYS A 134 -8.91 -63.43 5.21
C LYS A 134 -8.37 -62.98 6.58
N PRO A 135 -8.71 -63.67 7.68
CA PRO A 135 -8.18 -63.30 8.99
C PRO A 135 -6.65 -63.34 8.94
N LYS A 136 -6.00 -62.28 9.44
CA LYS A 136 -4.54 -62.26 9.59
C LYS A 136 -4.15 -63.47 10.44
N ARG A 137 -3.34 -64.39 9.89
CA ARG A 137 -2.71 -65.45 10.67
C ARG A 137 -1.80 -64.79 11.71
N THR A 138 -2.26 -64.69 12.95
CA THR A 138 -1.41 -64.37 14.08
C THR A 138 -0.62 -65.62 14.42
N TYR A 139 0.67 -65.64 14.09
CA TYR A 139 1.57 -66.66 14.61
C TYR A 139 1.82 -66.32 16.08
N GLN A 140 1.29 -67.12 17.00
CA GLN A 140 1.75 -67.11 18.39
C GLN A 140 3.10 -67.85 18.40
N CYS A 141 4.20 -67.11 18.47
CA CYS A 141 5.48 -67.69 18.85
C CYS A 141 5.43 -67.96 20.36
N VAL A 142 5.35 -69.25 20.73
CA VAL A 142 5.60 -69.69 22.10
C VAL A 142 7.10 -69.57 22.32
N THR A 143 7.52 -68.57 23.09
CA THR A 143 8.88 -68.49 23.60
C THR A 143 8.91 -69.19 24.95
N ASP A 144 9.68 -70.27 25.06
CA ASP A 144 10.07 -70.90 26.33
C ASP A 144 11.04 -69.97 27.06
N SER A 145 10.53 -68.90 27.64
CA SER A 145 11.15 -68.17 28.75
C SER A 145 10.18 -67.11 29.24
N GLY A 146 9.88 -67.17 30.54
CA GLY A 146 8.99 -66.23 31.20
C GLY A 146 9.60 -64.82 31.22
N ASN A 147 9.12 -63.96 30.32
CA ASN A 147 9.09 -62.51 30.54
C ASN A 147 8.05 -61.85 29.61
N LYS A 148 6.96 -61.33 30.21
CA LYS A 148 5.93 -60.59 29.48
C LYS A 148 6.36 -59.13 29.37
N THR A 149 6.78 -58.72 28.18
CA THR A 149 6.80 -57.30 27.77
C THR A 149 5.78 -57.12 26.64
N THR A 150 4.63 -56.53 26.96
CA THR A 150 3.65 -56.09 25.96
C THR A 150 4.15 -54.83 25.28
N GLY A 151 5.00 -54.99 24.25
CA GLY A 151 5.39 -53.93 23.34
C GLY A 151 4.41 -53.85 22.16
N SER A 152 3.53 -52.84 22.13
CA SER A 152 2.75 -52.55 20.92
C SER A 152 3.67 -51.89 19.88
N MET A 153 4.12 -52.64 18.87
CA MET A 153 4.74 -52.02 17.69
C MET A 153 3.67 -51.30 16.88
N ARG A 154 3.55 -49.99 17.13
CA ARG A 154 2.84 -49.06 16.26
C ARG A 154 3.70 -48.90 15.01
N LEU A 155 3.40 -49.63 13.94
CA LEU A 155 3.95 -49.34 12.62
C LEU A 155 3.54 -47.93 12.25
N LYS A 156 4.52 -47.03 12.24
CA LYS A 156 4.35 -45.65 11.83
C LYS A 156 4.14 -45.64 10.32
N ASN A 157 2.91 -45.40 9.88
CA ASN A 157 2.61 -45.04 8.50
C ASN A 157 3.14 -43.61 8.25
N GLU A 158 4.45 -43.46 8.10
CA GLU A 158 5.08 -42.16 7.81
C GLU A 158 5.16 -41.87 6.29
N GLY A 159 4.83 -42.83 5.42
CA GLY A 159 4.98 -42.68 3.96
C GLY A 159 3.84 -41.96 3.21
N ALA A 160 2.63 -41.86 3.77
CA ALA A 160 1.47 -41.35 3.02
C ALA A 160 1.22 -39.84 3.15
N ARG A 161 1.92 -39.16 4.07
CA ARG A 161 1.72 -37.72 4.33
C ARG A 161 2.69 -36.81 3.59
N ALA A 162 3.83 -37.35 3.14
CA ALA A 162 4.86 -36.57 2.43
C ALA A 162 4.46 -36.17 1.00
N MET A 163 3.54 -36.88 0.33
CA MET A 163 3.17 -36.58 -1.07
C MET A 163 2.09 -35.52 -1.24
N LEU A 164 1.45 -35.05 -0.15
CA LEU A 164 0.44 -33.99 -0.23
C LEU A 164 1.00 -32.59 0.05
N ASP A 165 2.19 -32.49 0.66
CA ASP A 165 2.77 -31.20 1.04
C ASP A 165 3.72 -30.63 -0.03
N GLU A 166 4.25 -31.44 -0.94
CA GLU A 166 5.13 -30.95 -2.03
C GLU A 166 4.39 -30.13 -3.09
N ASN A 167 3.06 -30.27 -3.22
CA ASN A 167 2.29 -29.59 -4.26
C ASN A 167 1.71 -28.23 -3.82
N ILE A 168 1.84 -27.87 -2.53
CA ILE A 168 1.37 -26.57 -2.01
C ILE A 168 2.53 -25.54 -1.99
N GLY A 169 3.79 -25.99 -1.95
CA GLY A 169 4.98 -25.11 -1.92
C GLY A 169 5.37 -24.46 -3.26
N SER A 170 5.14 -25.14 -4.39
CA SER A 170 5.66 -24.70 -5.70
C SER A 170 5.05 -23.38 -6.21
N ASN A 171 3.83 -23.02 -5.81
CA ASN A 171 3.17 -21.80 -6.28
C ASN A 171 3.51 -20.54 -5.48
N ASN A 172 4.17 -20.65 -4.33
CA ASN A 172 4.56 -19.49 -3.50
C ASN A 172 5.99 -19.01 -3.76
N GLU A 173 6.88 -19.87 -4.25
CA GLU A 173 8.28 -19.48 -4.54
C GLU A 173 8.38 -18.57 -5.78
N LEU A 174 7.58 -18.82 -6.82
CA LEU A 174 7.54 -17.99 -8.03
C LEU A 174 7.00 -16.56 -7.80
N ASN A 175 6.30 -16.31 -6.69
CA ASN A 175 5.79 -14.98 -6.35
C ASN A 175 6.77 -14.14 -5.53
N ASN A 176 7.76 -14.76 -4.88
CA ASN A 176 8.77 -14.06 -4.09
C ASN A 176 9.99 -13.63 -4.93
N GLU A 177 10.31 -14.33 -6.02
CA GLU A 177 11.37 -13.89 -6.93
C GLU A 177 10.96 -12.65 -7.74
N LYS A 178 9.68 -12.56 -8.13
CA LYS A 178 9.14 -11.38 -8.81
C LYS A 178 9.14 -10.13 -7.94
N THR A 179 8.88 -10.26 -6.63
CA THR A 179 8.90 -9.10 -5.71
C THR A 179 10.32 -8.64 -5.39
N LEU A 180 11.32 -9.53 -5.37
CA LEU A 180 12.73 -9.17 -5.17
C LEU A 180 13.35 -8.48 -6.40
N SER A 181 12.91 -8.81 -7.62
CA SER A 181 13.34 -8.12 -8.85
C SER A 181 12.79 -6.69 -9.00
N ILE A 182 11.70 -6.35 -8.31
CA ILE A 182 11.11 -4.99 -8.34
C ILE A 182 11.76 -4.06 -7.30
N ILE A 183 12.40 -4.60 -6.26
CA ILE A 183 13.03 -3.83 -5.18
C ILE A 183 14.51 -3.53 -5.48
N LYS A 184 15.16 -4.33 -6.33
CA LYS A 184 16.49 -4.04 -6.89
C LYS A 184 16.29 -3.44 -8.28
N GLY A 185 16.19 -2.11 -8.32
CA GLY A 185 15.93 -1.38 -9.55
C GLY A 185 16.98 -1.63 -10.63
N ASP A 186 16.48 -1.95 -11.82
CA ASP A 186 16.96 -1.48 -13.11
C ASP A 186 15.82 -0.66 -13.76
#